data_AF-A0A358R1Q9-F1
#
_entry.id   AF-A0A358R1Q9-F1
#
_cell.length_a   1.000
_cell.length_b   1.000
_cell.length_c   1.000
_cell.angle_alpha   90.00
_cell.angle_beta   90.00
_cell.angle_gamma   90.00
#
_symmetry.space_group_name_H-M   'P 1'
#
loop_
_entity.id
_entity.type
_entity.pdbx_description
1 polymer ?
#
loop_
_entity_poly.entity_id
_entity_poly.type
_entity_poly.pdbx_seq_one_letter_code
_entity_poly.pdbx_strand_id
1 'polypeptide(L)'
;MFFQDRFKSESIEDERHLLAALRYIHNNPVKAGMVEKPEQSAWSSYRWYFNIVAPQAQLVDAGYVLRIISRDPKRAIKEFKRFANERILELFLTIIVKELRER
;
A
#
# COMPACT_ATOMS: atom_id res chain seq x y z
N MET A 1 -23.96 -17.91 1.35
CA MET A 1 -22.51 -18.15 1.55
C MET A 1 -21.84 -16.80 1.82
N PHE A 2 -21.14 -16.65 2.96
CA PHE A 2 -20.63 -15.36 3.48
C PHE A 2 -19.58 -14.66 2.59
N PHE A 3 -19.06 -15.32 1.54
CA PHE A 3 -17.92 -14.84 0.73
C PHE A 3 -18.26 -14.46 -0.71
N GLN A 4 -19.54 -14.51 -1.11
CA GLN A 4 -19.90 -14.08 -2.47
C GLN A 4 -19.64 -12.57 -2.60
N ASP A 5 -18.99 -12.16 -3.70
CA ASP A 5 -18.75 -10.77 -4.12
C ASP A 5 -17.64 -9.95 -3.38
N ARG A 6 -16.68 -10.60 -2.69
CA ARG A 6 -15.62 -9.90 -1.92
C ARG A 6 -14.19 -10.00 -2.48
N PHE A 7 -13.98 -10.74 -3.55
CA PHE A 7 -12.66 -10.88 -4.18
C PHE A 7 -12.66 -10.21 -5.54
N LYS A 8 -11.78 -9.23 -5.72
CA LYS A 8 -11.48 -8.61 -7.01
C LYS A 8 -10.01 -8.90 -7.33
N SER A 9 -9.74 -9.25 -8.58
CA SER A 9 -8.41 -9.58 -9.08
C SER A 9 -8.11 -8.67 -10.26
N GLU A 10 -7.21 -7.71 -10.06
CA GLU A 10 -6.75 -6.79 -11.11
C GLU A 10 -5.25 -6.94 -11.30
N SER A 11 -4.82 -6.90 -12.55
CA SER A 11 -3.41 -6.97 -12.90
C SER A 11 -2.73 -5.65 -12.53
N ILE A 12 -1.55 -5.75 -11.92
CA ILE A 12 -0.68 -4.61 -11.69
C ILE A 12 0.17 -4.40 -12.95
N GLU A 13 -0.22 -3.42 -13.75
CA GLU A 13 0.38 -3.15 -15.07
C GLU A 13 1.75 -2.45 -14.99
N ASP A 14 1.99 -1.63 -13.95
CA ASP A 14 3.24 -0.90 -13.79
C ASP A 14 3.59 -0.57 -12.33
N GLU A 15 4.79 -0.04 -12.13
CA GLU A 15 5.32 0.34 -10.82
C GLU A 15 4.51 1.45 -10.13
N ARG A 16 3.88 2.37 -10.89
CA ARG A 16 3.03 3.43 -10.32
C ARG A 16 1.72 2.84 -9.81
N HIS A 17 1.14 1.90 -10.55
CA HIS A 17 -0.03 1.14 -10.14
C HIS A 17 0.27 0.33 -8.87
N LEU A 18 1.42 -0.34 -8.81
CA LEU A 18 1.88 -1.03 -7.60
C LEU A 18 1.93 -0.10 -6.39
N LEU A 19 2.58 1.07 -6.53
CA LEU A 19 2.68 2.05 -5.45
C LEU A 19 1.31 2.56 -5.00
N ALA A 20 0.40 2.83 -5.95
CA ALA A 20 -0.96 3.24 -5.65
C ALA A 20 -1.74 2.16 -4.87
N ALA A 21 -1.62 0.89 -5.29
CA ALA A 21 -2.25 -0.25 -4.62
C ALA A 21 -1.70 -0.43 -3.20
N LEU A 22 -0.38 -0.35 -3.00
CA LEU A 22 0.24 -0.41 -1.67
C LEU A 22 -0.25 0.70 -0.76
N ARG A 23 -0.31 1.94 -1.27
CA ARG A 23 -0.83 3.08 -0.51
C ARG A 23 -2.29 2.88 -0.11
N TYR A 24 -3.12 2.32 -1.00
CA TYR A 24 -4.49 1.98 -0.70
C TYR A 24 -4.56 0.93 0.43
N ILE A 25 -3.87 -0.20 0.28
CA ILE A 25 -3.86 -1.31 1.24
C ILE A 25 -3.43 -0.84 2.63
N HIS A 26 -2.34 -0.07 2.72
CA HIS A 26 -1.82 0.40 4.00
C HIS A 26 -2.70 1.45 4.68
N ASN A 27 -3.49 2.21 3.91
CA ASN A 27 -4.46 3.17 4.44
C ASN A 27 -5.83 2.56 4.74
N ASN A 28 -6.13 1.32 4.34
CA ASN A 28 -7.43 0.70 4.62
C ASN A 28 -7.80 0.66 6.12
N PRO A 29 -6.89 0.30 7.04
CA PRO A 29 -7.19 0.35 8.48
C PRO A 29 -7.51 1.76 8.98
N VAL A 30 -6.89 2.80 8.41
CA VAL A 30 -7.16 4.20 8.74
C VAL A 30 -8.52 4.62 8.22
N LYS A 31 -8.81 4.31 6.95
CA LYS A 31 -10.12 4.59 6.33
C LYS A 31 -11.27 3.90 7.04
N ALA A 32 -11.03 2.70 7.58
CA ALA A 32 -11.99 1.95 8.37
C ALA A 32 -12.14 2.47 9.82
N GLY A 33 -11.37 3.49 10.23
CA GLY A 33 -11.40 4.04 11.58
C GLY A 33 -10.80 3.12 12.65
N MET A 34 -10.03 2.11 12.26
CA MET A 34 -9.43 1.13 13.19
C MET A 34 -8.15 1.66 13.84
N VAL A 35 -7.41 2.53 13.15
CA VAL A 35 -6.18 3.16 13.62
C VAL A 35 -6.10 4.60 13.09
N GLU A 36 -5.37 5.47 13.77
CA GLU A 36 -5.19 6.86 13.32
C GLU A 36 -4.16 6.97 12.20
N LYS A 37 -3.16 6.08 12.19
CA LYS A 37 -2.04 6.08 11.25
C LYS A 37 -1.75 4.68 10.71
N PRO A 38 -1.29 4.54 9.45
CA PRO A 38 -0.97 3.23 8.87
C PRO A 38 0.07 2.43 9.67
N GLU A 39 1.03 3.11 10.32
CA GLU A 39 2.08 2.50 11.15
C GLU A 39 1.54 1.74 12.37
N GLN A 40 0.34 2.08 12.84
CA GLN A 40 -0.26 1.48 14.04
C GLN A 40 -0.97 0.16 13.73
N SER A 41 -1.20 -0.17 12.46
CA SER A 41 -1.89 -1.42 12.10
C SER A 41 -0.99 -2.63 12.30
N ALA A 42 -1.35 -3.49 13.26
CA ALA A 42 -0.66 -4.77 13.49
C ALA A 42 -0.85 -5.79 12.35
N TRP A 43 -1.91 -5.61 11.54
CA TRP A 43 -2.34 -6.53 10.49
C TRP A 43 -1.92 -6.07 9.08
N SER A 44 -0.88 -5.24 9.01
CA SER A 44 -0.34 -4.70 7.77
C SER A 44 1.18 -4.91 7.72
N SER A 45 1.70 -5.17 6.52
CA SER A 45 3.13 -5.23 6.26
C SER A 45 3.82 -3.86 6.23
N TYR A 46 3.07 -2.76 6.35
CA TYR A 46 3.57 -1.38 6.25
C TYR A 46 4.80 -1.11 7.14
N ARG A 47 4.81 -1.67 8.36
CA ARG A 47 5.95 -1.50 9.30
C ARG A 47 7.28 -2.06 8.77
N TRP A 48 7.26 -3.04 7.87
CA TRP A 48 8.48 -3.67 7.36
C TRP A 48 9.23 -2.80 6.35
N TYR A 49 8.54 -1.84 5.72
CA TYR A 49 9.18 -0.84 4.88
C TYR A 49 10.10 0.11 5.65
N PHE A 50 9.99 0.18 6.98
CA PHE A 50 10.85 1.02 7.82
C PHE A 50 12.04 0.26 8.43
N ASN A 51 12.05 -1.08 8.35
CA ASN A 51 13.02 -1.94 9.04
C ASN A 51 13.68 -2.95 8.09
N ILE A 52 14.15 -2.47 6.94
CA ILE A 52 14.80 -3.28 5.89
C ILE A 52 16.11 -3.98 6.33
N VAL A 53 16.73 -3.52 7.42
CA VAL A 53 18.03 -4.04 7.89
C VAL A 53 17.88 -5.28 8.80
N ALA A 54 16.64 -5.61 9.19
CA ALA A 54 16.34 -6.78 10.02
C ALA A 54 15.61 -7.85 9.16
N PRO A 55 16.30 -8.92 8.73
CA PRO A 55 15.74 -9.96 7.85
C PRO A 55 14.76 -10.90 8.56
N GLN A 56 14.15 -10.47 9.66
CA GLN A 56 13.08 -11.24 10.32
C GLN A 56 11.97 -11.46 9.30
N ALA A 57 11.46 -12.70 9.19
CA ALA A 57 10.47 -13.17 8.22
C ALA A 57 9.53 -12.08 7.66
N GLN A 58 9.99 -11.38 6.61
CA GLN A 58 9.20 -10.38 5.92
C GLN A 58 8.31 -11.13 4.93
N LEU A 59 6.99 -10.95 5.00
CA LEU A 59 6.06 -11.50 4.00
C LEU A 59 6.05 -10.67 2.71
N VAL A 60 6.83 -9.58 2.62
CA VAL A 60 6.93 -8.74 1.42
C VAL A 60 8.38 -8.40 1.13
N ASP A 61 8.72 -8.23 -0.16
CA ASP A 61 9.99 -7.65 -0.58
C ASP A 61 9.90 -6.12 -0.52
N ALA A 62 10.07 -5.58 0.69
CA ALA A 62 10.10 -4.13 0.90
C ALA A 62 11.27 -3.47 0.15
N GLY A 63 12.37 -4.19 -0.05
CA GLY A 63 13.56 -3.69 -0.73
C GLY A 63 13.32 -3.42 -2.22
N TYR A 64 12.55 -4.27 -2.91
CA TYR A 64 12.15 -4.05 -4.29
C TYR A 64 11.31 -2.77 -4.42
N VAL A 65 10.25 -2.65 -3.63
CA VAL A 65 9.35 -1.48 -3.68
C VAL A 65 10.09 -0.18 -3.34
N LEU A 66 10.95 -0.18 -2.32
CA LEU A 66 11.71 1.02 -1.97
C LEU A 66 12.68 1.42 -3.09
N ARG A 67 13.23 0.46 -3.84
CA ARG A 67 14.09 0.73 -5.00
C ARG A 67 13.37 1.39 -6.17
N ILE A 68 12.06 1.16 -6.34
CA ILE A 68 11.21 1.89 -7.30
C ILE A 68 11.22 3.40 -6.97
N ILE A 69 11.19 3.75 -5.68
CA ILE A 69 11.13 5.13 -5.21
C ILE A 69 12.50 5.81 -5.25
N SER A 70 13.53 5.14 -4.74
CA SER A 70 14.90 5.67 -4.76
C SER A 70 15.95 4.57 -4.57
N ARG A 71 17.13 4.79 -5.17
CA ARG A 71 18.31 3.94 -4.92
C ARG A 71 18.96 4.19 -3.56
N ASP A 72 18.76 5.37 -2.96
CA ASP A 72 19.21 5.67 -1.60
C ASP A 72 18.16 5.16 -0.59
N PRO A 73 18.47 4.15 0.24
CA PRO A 73 17.52 3.57 1.18
C PRO A 73 16.91 4.59 2.15
N LYS A 74 17.69 5.57 2.63
CA LYS A 74 17.19 6.58 3.57
C LYS A 74 16.16 7.48 2.90
N ARG A 75 16.46 7.92 1.67
CA ARG A 75 15.54 8.70 0.85
C ARG A 75 14.30 7.89 0.46
N ALA A 76 14.46 6.64 0.06
CA ALA A 76 13.36 5.76 -0.32
C ALA A 76 12.35 5.61 0.82
N ILE A 77 12.82 5.33 2.04
CA ILE A 77 11.94 5.19 3.22
C ILE A 77 11.22 6.51 3.52
N LYS A 78 11.94 7.64 3.46
CA LYS A 78 11.36 8.96 3.72
C LYS A 78 10.26 9.30 2.71
N GLU A 79 10.53 9.11 1.43
CA GLU A 79 9.57 9.40 0.36
C GLU A 79 8.42 8.39 0.35
N PHE A 80 8.65 7.11 0.67
CA PHE A 80 7.57 6.12 0.83
C PHE A 80 6.62 6.52 1.97
N LYS A 81 7.17 6.91 3.12
CA LYS A 81 6.37 7.40 4.26
C LYS A 81 5.56 8.64 3.88
N ARG A 82 6.20 9.59 3.19
CA ARG A 82 5.52 10.80 2.71
C ARG A 82 4.39 10.44 1.77
N PHE A 83 4.67 9.64 0.74
CA PHE A 83 3.69 9.18 -0.25
C PHE A 83 2.50 8.46 0.39
N ALA A 84 2.74 7.62 1.40
CA ALA A 84 1.67 6.92 2.11
C ALA A 84 0.78 7.86 2.95
N ASN A 85 1.34 8.96 3.47
CA ASN A 85 0.64 9.96 4.29
C ASN A 85 0.03 11.12 3.49
N GLU A 86 0.34 11.25 2.20
CA GLU A 86 -0.31 12.24 1.34
C GLU A 86 -1.83 11.97 1.31
N ARG A 87 -2.66 13.02 1.19
CA ARG A 87 -4.11 12.85 1.04
C ARG A 87 -4.39 12.06 -0.23
N ILE A 88 -5.09 10.93 -0.10
CA ILE A 88 -5.66 10.23 -1.25
C ILE A 88 -6.84 11.09 -1.70
N LEU A 89 -6.76 11.69 -2.89
CA LEU A 89 -7.94 12.25 -3.52
C LEU A 89 -8.86 11.08 -3.86
N GLU A 90 -10.10 11.10 -3.35
CA GLU A 90 -11.06 10.00 -3.54
C GLU A 90 -11.19 9.58 -5.00
N LEU A 91 -11.01 10.51 -5.94
CA LEU A 91 -10.95 10.29 -7.39
C LEU A 91 -10.06 9.11 -7.82
N PHE A 92 -8.90 8.88 -7.19
CA PHE A 92 -8.00 7.78 -7.56
C PHE A 92 -8.58 6.42 -7.17
N LEU A 93 -9.26 6.37 -6.02
CA LEU A 93 -10.03 5.21 -5.57
C LEU A 93 -11.26 5.02 -6.44
N THR A 94 -11.93 6.09 -6.86
CA THR A 94 -13.09 6.03 -7.74
C THR A 94 -12.72 5.48 -9.11
N ILE A 95 -11.53 5.76 -9.63
CA ILE A 95 -11.04 5.18 -10.89
C ILE A 95 -10.80 3.68 -10.72
N ILE A 96 -10.00 3.25 -9.73
CA ILE A 96 -9.76 1.82 -9.49
C ILE A 96 -11.08 1.09 -9.17
N VAL A 97 -11.96 1.66 -8.35
CA VAL A 97 -13.24 1.05 -7.97
C VAL A 97 -14.30 1.11 -9.08
N LYS A 98 -14.31 2.13 -9.95
CA LYS A 98 -15.23 2.21 -11.12
C LYS A 98 -14.77 1.35 -12.29
N GLU A 99 -13.48 1.33 -12.63
CA GLU A 99 -12.95 0.40 -13.64
C GLU A 99 -13.28 -1.04 -13.25
N LEU A 100 -13.27 -1.32 -11.95
CA LEU A 100 -13.71 -2.57 -11.34
C LEU A 100 -15.23 -2.83 -11.28
N ARG A 101 -16.07 -1.86 -11.64
CA ARG A 101 -17.54 -1.93 -11.53
C ARG A 101 -18.25 -1.88 -12.89
N GLU A 102 -17.55 -1.45 -13.92
CA GLU A 102 -18.06 -1.33 -15.30
C GLU A 102 -17.57 -2.46 -16.24
N ARG A 103 -17.03 -3.55 -15.67
CA ARG A 103 -16.67 -4.77 -16.39
C ARG A 103 -17.27 -6.01 -15.73
#